data_AF-A0A4P9YRR7-F1
#
_entry.id   AF-A0A4P9YRR7-F1
#
_cell.length_a   1.000
_cell.length_b   1.000
_cell.length_c   1.000
_cell.angle_alpha   90.00
_cell.angle_beta   90.00
_cell.angle_gamma   90.00
#
_symmetry.space_group_name_H-M   'P 1'
#
loop_
_entity.id
_entity.type
_entity.pdbx_description
1 polymer ?
#
loop_
_entity_poly.entity_id
_entity_poly.type
_entity_poly.pdbx_seq_one_letter_code
_entity_poly.pdbx_strand_id
1 'polypeptide(L)'
;IDLATIEREKENILPLRSGRSVAALAPRFGTPDGGRAAVLETQRKRHEGAVAGAHELDDPLEVYYKYLRWTLDSYPQGNSNESNLVPLLERCTRTFRDDKRYTNDPRYLRCWLMYAEYSSDPPVIYQYLQANNIGQELAAFYEDYAMYEEKQSRWQRAERTYKLGINRLAQPLERLNRKFKAFKNRM
;
A
#
# COMPACT_ATOMS: atom_id res chain seq x y z
N ILE A 1 21.66 -14.31 7.07
CA ILE A 1 20.72 -14.28 5.93
C ILE A 1 21.50 -14.80 4.74
N ASP A 2 21.13 -15.95 4.17
CA ASP A 2 21.80 -16.48 2.98
C ASP A 2 21.22 -15.82 1.71
N LEU A 3 22.06 -15.08 1.00
CA LEU A 3 21.68 -14.35 -0.22
C LEU A 3 21.41 -15.30 -1.39
N ALA A 4 22.06 -16.47 -1.42
CA ALA A 4 21.91 -17.44 -2.50
C ALA A 4 20.50 -18.06 -2.53
N THR A 5 19.84 -18.17 -1.37
CA THR A 5 18.46 -18.67 -1.31
C THR A 5 17.44 -17.65 -1.77
N ILE A 6 17.68 -16.36 -1.51
CA ILE A 6 16.82 -15.26 -2.01
C ILE A 6 16.92 -15.17 -3.54
N GLU A 7 18.12 -15.31 -4.10
CA GLU A 7 18.34 -15.23 -5.54
C GLU A 7 17.62 -16.35 -6.30
N ARG A 8 17.52 -17.55 -5.73
CA ARG A 8 16.80 -18.69 -6.31
C ARG A 8 15.30 -18.45 -6.46
N GLU A 9 14.73 -17.67 -5.56
CA GLU A 9 13.28 -17.43 -5.44
C GLU A 9 12.87 -16.03 -5.95
N LYS A 10 13.79 -15.31 -6.59
CA LYS A 10 13.56 -13.93 -7.07
C LYS A 10 12.36 -13.82 -8.02
N GLU A 11 12.10 -14.84 -8.82
CA GLU A 11 10.96 -14.89 -9.75
C GLU A 11 9.61 -15.03 -9.03
N ASN A 12 9.61 -15.51 -7.78
CA ASN A 12 8.42 -15.69 -6.95
C ASN A 12 8.14 -14.48 -6.02
N ILE A 13 8.93 -13.41 -6.14
CA ILE A 13 8.85 -12.23 -5.28
C ILE A 13 8.41 -11.03 -6.11
N LEU A 14 7.16 -10.59 -5.95
CA LEU A 14 6.70 -9.36 -6.60
C LEU A 14 7.44 -8.14 -6.04
N PRO A 15 7.92 -7.24 -6.90
CA PRO A 15 8.53 -6.00 -6.45
C PRO A 15 7.48 -5.12 -5.76
N LEU A 16 7.78 -4.68 -4.54
CA LEU A 16 6.99 -3.68 -3.83
C LEU A 16 7.70 -2.32 -3.89
N ARG A 17 6.96 -1.24 -4.09
CA ARG A 17 7.52 0.13 -4.10
C ARG A 17 8.16 0.53 -2.76
N SER A 18 7.73 -0.08 -1.67
CA SER A 18 8.29 0.09 -0.33
C SER A 18 9.51 -0.81 -0.04
N GLY A 19 9.88 -1.70 -0.98
CA GLY A 19 10.79 -2.81 -0.70
C GLY A 19 10.13 -3.90 0.16
N ARG A 20 10.89 -4.97 0.41
CA ARG A 20 10.49 -6.13 1.23
C ARG A 20 11.46 -6.36 2.38
N SER A 21 10.94 -6.90 3.47
CA SER A 21 11.79 -7.30 4.60
C SER A 21 12.55 -8.58 4.27
N VAL A 22 13.87 -8.48 4.13
CA VAL A 22 14.75 -9.63 3.92
C VAL A 22 14.64 -10.65 5.06
N ALA A 23 14.46 -10.15 6.31
CA ALA A 23 14.25 -10.99 7.48
C ALA A 23 12.90 -11.75 7.45
N ALA A 24 11.89 -11.23 6.75
CA ALA A 24 10.62 -11.94 6.56
C ALA A 24 10.67 -12.97 5.43
N LEU A 25 11.58 -12.80 4.47
CA LEU A 25 11.81 -13.74 3.36
C LEU A 25 12.66 -14.94 3.80
N ALA A 26 13.66 -14.73 4.67
CA ALA A 26 14.63 -15.76 5.05
C ALA A 26 14.04 -17.06 5.67
N PRO A 27 13.03 -17.02 6.58
CA PRO A 27 12.45 -18.23 7.16
C PRO A 27 11.72 -19.12 6.14
N ARG A 28 11.41 -18.59 4.96
CA ARG A 28 10.64 -19.28 3.92
C ARG A 28 11.45 -20.35 3.20
N PHE A 29 12.77 -20.17 3.12
CA PHE A 29 13.61 -21.04 2.32
C PHE A 29 14.06 -22.30 3.06
N GLY A 30 13.71 -22.44 4.35
CA GLY A 30 14.15 -23.55 5.22
C GLY A 30 13.04 -24.42 5.81
N THR A 31 11.77 -24.03 5.73
CA THR A 31 10.65 -24.82 6.30
C THR A 31 9.94 -25.64 5.21
N PRO A 32 9.79 -26.97 5.35
CA PRO A 32 8.96 -27.78 4.47
C PRO A 32 7.50 -27.29 4.46
N ASP A 33 6.87 -27.30 3.29
CA ASP A 33 5.55 -26.68 3.04
C ASP A 33 4.43 -27.13 4.00
N GLY A 34 4.49 -28.36 4.50
CA GLY A 34 3.44 -28.93 5.37
C GLY A 34 3.24 -28.21 6.72
N GLY A 35 4.29 -27.64 7.31
CA GLY A 35 4.17 -26.91 8.59
C GLY A 35 3.85 -25.41 8.43
N ARG A 36 4.17 -24.86 7.26
CA ARG A 36 4.07 -23.43 6.98
C ARG A 36 2.63 -22.94 6.96
N ALA A 37 1.73 -23.69 6.31
CA ALA A 37 0.32 -23.33 6.22
C ALA A 37 -0.34 -23.21 7.60
N ALA A 38 -0.06 -24.14 8.51
CA ALA A 38 -0.58 -24.11 9.88
C ALA A 38 -0.06 -22.91 10.70
N VAL A 39 1.22 -22.56 10.52
CA VAL A 39 1.81 -21.37 11.16
C VAL A 39 1.18 -20.08 10.63
N LEU A 40 1.02 -19.97 9.32
CA LEU A 40 0.38 -18.79 8.70
C LEU A 40 -1.07 -18.65 9.13
N GLU A 41 -1.81 -19.74 9.22
CA GLU A 41 -3.19 -19.74 9.69
C GLU A 41 -3.30 -19.31 11.16
N THR A 42 -2.39 -19.81 12.02
CA THR A 42 -2.32 -19.38 13.43
C THR A 42 -2.01 -17.89 13.56
N GLN A 43 -1.07 -17.39 12.77
CA GLN A 43 -0.73 -15.95 12.73
C GLN A 43 -1.90 -15.12 12.21
N ARG A 44 -2.60 -15.58 11.17
CA ARG A 44 -3.81 -14.93 10.64
C ARG A 44 -4.88 -14.79 11.71
N LYS A 45 -5.20 -15.88 12.42
CA LYS A 45 -6.19 -15.85 13.52
C LYS A 45 -5.83 -14.84 14.59
N ARG A 46 -4.55 -14.73 14.93
CA ARG A 46 -4.07 -13.71 15.88
C ARG A 46 -4.31 -12.29 15.37
N HIS A 47 -4.01 -12.02 14.10
CA HIS A 47 -4.26 -10.72 13.49
C HIS A 47 -5.76 -10.39 13.40
N GLU A 48 -6.60 -11.35 13.01
CA GLU A 48 -8.06 -11.17 12.98
C GLU A 48 -8.63 -10.89 14.37
N GLY A 49 -8.16 -11.61 15.40
CA GLY A 49 -8.54 -11.33 16.79
C GLY A 49 -8.14 -9.93 17.24
N ALA A 50 -6.94 -9.48 16.87
CA ALA A 50 -6.48 -8.11 17.18
C ALA A 50 -7.33 -7.05 16.46
N VAL A 51 -7.71 -7.28 15.20
CA VAL A 51 -8.59 -6.39 14.43
C VAL A 51 -9.98 -6.31 15.06
N ALA A 52 -10.53 -7.42 15.55
CA ALA A 52 -11.85 -7.43 16.20
C ALA A 52 -11.91 -6.53 17.45
N GLY A 53 -10.85 -6.54 18.26
CA GLY A 53 -10.71 -5.66 19.44
C GLY A 53 -10.14 -4.27 19.16
N ALA A 54 -9.84 -3.93 17.90
CA ALA A 54 -9.07 -2.72 17.58
C ALA A 54 -9.81 -1.43 17.95
N HIS A 55 -11.15 -1.43 17.98
CA HIS A 55 -11.96 -0.26 18.30
C HIS A 55 -11.77 0.28 19.73
N GLU A 56 -11.24 -0.54 20.64
CA GLU A 56 -10.92 -0.15 22.03
C GLU A 56 -9.54 0.51 22.17
N LEU A 57 -8.74 0.53 21.10
CA LEU A 57 -7.38 1.08 21.11
C LEU A 57 -7.38 2.56 20.73
N ASP A 58 -6.34 3.27 21.18
CA ASP A 58 -6.11 4.67 20.81
C ASP A 58 -5.82 4.84 19.31
N ASP A 59 -5.08 3.88 18.73
CA ASP A 59 -4.74 3.84 17.30
C ASP A 59 -5.17 2.50 16.65
N PRO A 60 -6.47 2.34 16.32
CA PRO A 60 -6.96 1.12 15.67
C PRO A 60 -6.32 0.86 14.29
N LEU A 61 -5.92 1.91 13.55
CA LEU A 61 -5.29 1.77 12.23
C LEU A 61 -3.96 1.00 12.30
N GLU A 62 -3.21 1.15 13.39
CA GLU A 62 -1.92 0.46 13.56
C GLU A 62 -2.07 -1.07 13.51
N VAL A 63 -3.18 -1.61 14.04
CA VAL A 63 -3.46 -3.06 14.01
C VAL A 63 -3.68 -3.53 12.57
N TYR A 64 -4.49 -2.80 11.81
CA TYR A 64 -4.71 -3.09 10.39
C TYR A 64 -3.41 -2.95 9.58
N TYR A 65 -2.62 -1.91 9.83
CA TYR A 65 -1.37 -1.68 9.13
C TYR A 65 -0.34 -2.80 9.39
N LYS A 66 -0.23 -3.26 10.64
CA LYS A 66 0.59 -4.43 11.00
C LYS A 66 0.10 -5.70 10.32
N TYR A 67 -1.22 -5.89 10.24
CA TYR A 67 -1.79 -7.06 9.58
C TYR A 67 -1.51 -7.05 8.07
N LEU A 68 -1.73 -5.91 7.40
CA LEU A 68 -1.41 -5.73 5.98
C LEU A 68 0.08 -5.98 5.69
N ARG A 69 0.97 -5.48 6.55
CA ARG A 69 2.42 -5.74 6.43
C ARG A 69 2.74 -7.22 6.56
N TRP A 70 2.18 -7.89 7.56
CA TRP A 70 2.33 -9.34 7.73
C TRP A 70 1.84 -10.10 6.49
N THR A 71 0.71 -9.69 5.91
CA THR A 71 0.19 -10.31 4.68
C THR A 71 1.16 -10.13 3.51
N LEU A 72 1.65 -8.91 3.27
CA LEU A 72 2.61 -8.66 2.19
C LEU A 72 3.92 -9.44 2.36
N ASP A 73 4.40 -9.57 3.58
CA ASP A 73 5.62 -10.30 3.91
C ASP A 73 5.40 -11.84 3.80
N SER A 74 4.23 -12.32 4.20
CA SER A 74 3.85 -13.74 4.16
C SER A 74 3.50 -14.24 2.76
N TYR A 75 3.03 -13.35 1.88
CA TYR A 75 2.58 -13.64 0.52
C TYR A 75 3.34 -12.77 -0.49
N PRO A 76 4.49 -13.24 -1.01
CA PRO A 76 5.41 -12.43 -1.78
C PRO A 76 4.93 -12.28 -3.23
N GLN A 77 4.03 -13.17 -3.68
CA GLN A 77 3.27 -13.03 -4.92
C GLN A 77 2.10 -12.05 -4.79
N GLY A 78 1.94 -11.38 -3.65
CA GLY A 78 0.93 -10.32 -3.48
C GLY A 78 -0.48 -10.86 -3.32
N ASN A 79 -1.40 -10.40 -4.17
CA ASN A 79 -2.82 -10.74 -4.08
C ASN A 79 -3.08 -12.18 -4.56
N SER A 80 -3.67 -13.00 -3.70
CA SER A 80 -4.14 -14.35 -4.00
C SER A 80 -5.31 -14.72 -3.08
N ASN A 81 -6.03 -15.80 -3.41
CA ASN A 81 -7.10 -16.33 -2.54
C ASN A 81 -6.57 -16.65 -1.13
N GLU A 82 -5.33 -17.13 -1.04
CA GLU A 82 -4.69 -17.38 0.24
C GLU A 82 -4.34 -16.07 0.94
N SER A 83 -3.72 -15.10 0.28
CA SER A 83 -3.27 -13.88 0.96
C SER A 83 -4.42 -13.01 1.45
N ASN A 84 -5.58 -13.09 0.78
CA ASN A 84 -6.77 -12.31 1.11
C ASN A 84 -6.48 -10.80 1.23
N LEU A 85 -5.50 -10.32 0.45
CA LEU A 85 -4.96 -8.96 0.58
C LEU A 85 -5.99 -7.90 0.19
N VAL A 86 -6.68 -8.08 -0.94
CA VAL A 86 -7.66 -7.10 -1.43
C VAL A 86 -8.86 -6.96 -0.47
N PRO A 87 -9.48 -8.04 0.03
CA PRO A 87 -10.54 -7.92 1.04
C PRO A 87 -10.06 -7.26 2.34
N LEU A 88 -8.82 -7.52 2.77
CA LEU A 88 -8.25 -6.85 3.95
C LEU A 88 -8.04 -5.35 3.70
N LEU A 89 -7.56 -4.96 2.51
CA LEU A 89 -7.43 -3.57 2.09
C LEU A 89 -8.77 -2.86 2.08
N GLU A 90 -9.79 -3.45 1.44
CA GLU A 90 -11.14 -2.90 1.39
C GLU A 90 -11.74 -2.71 2.79
N ARG A 91 -11.56 -3.71 3.68
CA ARG A 91 -12.00 -3.61 5.07
C ARG A 91 -11.31 -2.46 5.79
N CYS A 92 -9.99 -2.33 5.66
CA CYS A 92 -9.22 -1.24 6.26
C CYS A 92 -9.68 0.14 5.74
N THR A 93 -9.77 0.31 4.42
CA THR A 93 -10.13 1.59 3.80
C THR A 93 -11.56 2.00 4.17
N ARG A 94 -12.49 1.06 4.21
CA ARG A 94 -13.88 1.31 4.60
C ARG A 94 -14.04 1.65 6.08
N THR A 95 -13.34 0.96 6.99
CA THR A 95 -13.47 1.17 8.45
C THR A 95 -13.11 2.59 8.86
N PHE A 96 -12.05 3.17 8.29
CA PHE A 96 -11.52 4.47 8.74
C PHE A 96 -11.94 5.67 7.89
N ARG A 97 -12.83 5.49 6.92
CA ARG A 97 -13.17 6.54 5.94
C ARG A 97 -13.73 7.83 6.55
N ASP A 98 -14.46 7.69 7.66
CA ASP A 98 -15.14 8.78 8.36
C ASP A 98 -14.34 9.26 9.60
N ASP A 99 -13.20 8.62 9.90
CA ASP A 99 -12.35 8.96 11.04
C ASP A 99 -11.31 10.01 10.65
N LYS A 100 -11.55 11.25 11.11
CA LYS A 100 -10.72 12.42 10.80
C LYS A 100 -9.28 12.31 11.28
N ARG A 101 -8.99 11.44 12.27
CA ARG A 101 -7.63 11.21 12.76
C ARG A 101 -6.71 10.70 11.65
N TYR A 102 -7.28 9.97 10.69
CA TYR A 102 -6.53 9.27 9.65
C TYR A 102 -6.61 9.91 8.28
N THR A 103 -7.40 10.97 8.09
CA THR A 103 -7.61 11.63 6.79
C THR A 103 -6.31 11.95 6.07
N ASN A 104 -5.29 12.46 6.78
CA ASN A 104 -3.96 12.73 6.24
C ASN A 104 -2.86 11.87 6.90
N ASP A 105 -3.21 10.69 7.42
CA ASP A 105 -2.22 9.72 7.92
C ASP A 105 -1.56 8.98 6.73
N PRO A 106 -0.22 9.01 6.61
CA PRO A 106 0.49 8.32 5.52
C PRO A 106 0.25 6.80 5.46
N ARG A 107 0.00 6.14 6.59
CA ARG A 107 -0.32 4.70 6.65
C ARG A 107 -1.68 4.43 6.01
N TYR A 108 -2.65 5.28 6.30
CA TYR A 108 -3.99 5.16 5.74
C TYR A 108 -4.00 5.43 4.24
N LEU A 109 -3.34 6.51 3.80
CA LEU A 109 -3.18 6.78 2.37
C LEU A 109 -2.48 5.61 1.66
N ARG A 110 -1.44 5.02 2.26
CA ARG A 110 -0.76 3.86 1.66
C ARG A 110 -1.71 2.67 1.45
N CYS A 111 -2.63 2.42 2.38
CA CYS A 111 -3.65 1.37 2.21
C CYS A 111 -4.54 1.66 1.00
N TRP A 112 -4.98 2.90 0.83
CA TRP A 112 -5.78 3.32 -0.31
C TRP A 112 -5.05 3.24 -1.65
N LEU A 113 -3.79 3.70 -1.72
CA LEU A 113 -3.00 3.62 -2.95
C LEU A 113 -2.73 2.17 -3.36
N MET A 114 -2.47 1.30 -2.38
CA MET A 114 -2.33 -0.14 -2.65
C MET A 114 -3.66 -0.77 -3.09
N TYR A 115 -4.79 -0.35 -2.50
CA TYR A 115 -6.11 -0.78 -2.96
C TYR A 115 -6.40 -0.33 -4.41
N ALA A 116 -5.98 0.89 -4.79
CA ALA A 116 -6.09 1.39 -6.16
C ALA A 116 -5.28 0.56 -7.16
N GLU A 117 -4.11 0.04 -6.78
CA GLU A 117 -3.28 -0.82 -7.63
C GLU A 117 -3.95 -2.16 -7.98
N TYR A 118 -4.79 -2.69 -7.09
CA TYR A 118 -5.51 -3.96 -7.30
C TYR A 118 -6.96 -3.77 -7.80
N SER A 119 -7.43 -2.54 -7.93
CA SER A 119 -8.79 -2.24 -8.38
C SER A 119 -8.93 -2.40 -9.90
N SER A 120 -10.10 -2.86 -10.34
CA SER A 120 -10.48 -2.86 -11.76
C SER A 120 -10.71 -1.45 -12.31
N ASP A 121 -11.02 -0.47 -11.45
CA ASP A 121 -11.21 0.93 -11.81
C ASP A 121 -10.46 1.86 -10.83
N PRO A 122 -9.13 1.98 -10.96
CA PRO A 122 -8.32 2.87 -10.12
C PRO A 122 -8.77 4.35 -10.13
N PRO A 123 -9.20 4.95 -11.27
CA PRO A 123 -9.72 6.32 -11.31
C PRO A 123 -10.83 6.60 -10.30
N VAL A 124 -11.75 5.66 -10.07
CA VAL A 124 -12.84 5.83 -9.10
C VAL A 124 -12.29 5.99 -7.69
N ILE A 125 -11.24 5.26 -7.33
CA ILE A 125 -10.60 5.36 -6.01
C ILE A 125 -9.92 6.72 -5.85
N TYR A 126 -9.14 7.18 -6.84
CA TYR A 126 -8.52 8.52 -6.75
C TYR A 126 -9.56 9.63 -6.62
N GLN A 127 -10.66 9.56 -7.39
CA GLN A 127 -11.75 10.52 -7.29
C GLN A 127 -12.43 10.49 -5.92
N TYR A 128 -12.65 9.29 -5.36
CA TYR A 128 -13.17 9.13 -4.01
C TYR A 128 -12.26 9.78 -2.96
N LEU A 129 -10.95 9.57 -3.05
CA LEU A 129 -9.98 10.19 -2.14
C LEU A 129 -10.00 11.72 -2.23
N GLN A 130 -10.09 12.27 -3.45
CA GLN A 130 -10.19 13.72 -3.64
C GLN A 130 -11.49 14.28 -3.07
N ALA A 131 -12.63 13.64 -3.35
CA ALA A 131 -13.94 14.08 -2.88
C ALA A 131 -14.06 14.08 -1.36
N ASN A 132 -13.38 13.12 -0.69
CA ASN A 132 -13.40 12.98 0.77
C ASN A 132 -12.18 13.63 1.46
N ASN A 133 -11.37 14.40 0.73
CA ASN A 133 -10.15 15.03 1.23
C ASN A 133 -9.12 14.08 1.87
N ILE A 134 -9.13 12.80 1.51
CA ILE A 134 -8.20 11.80 2.05
C ILE A 134 -6.83 11.96 1.38
N GLY A 135 -5.80 12.14 2.19
CA GLY A 135 -4.40 12.24 1.78
C GLY A 135 -4.08 13.47 0.92
N GLN A 136 -4.97 14.47 0.87
CA GLN A 136 -4.78 15.63 -0.02
C GLN A 136 -3.65 16.56 0.43
N GLU A 137 -3.17 16.43 1.67
CA GLU A 137 -1.96 17.11 2.16
C GLU A 137 -0.68 16.33 1.91
N LEU A 138 -0.77 15.11 1.37
CA LEU A 138 0.37 14.20 1.22
C LEU A 138 0.83 14.15 -0.24
N ALA A 139 2.11 14.44 -0.47
CA ALA A 139 2.74 14.36 -1.79
C ALA A 139 2.54 12.98 -2.45
N ALA A 140 2.53 11.92 -1.63
CA ALA A 140 2.35 10.54 -2.09
C ALA A 140 1.06 10.33 -2.90
N PHE A 141 -0.04 11.03 -2.57
CA PHE A 141 -1.29 10.93 -3.30
C PHE A 141 -1.12 11.43 -4.75
N TYR A 142 -0.54 12.62 -4.90
CA TYR A 142 -0.36 13.24 -6.22
C TYR A 142 0.71 12.52 -7.05
N GLU A 143 1.79 12.04 -6.41
CA GLU A 143 2.81 11.22 -7.05
C GLU A 143 2.20 9.95 -7.65
N ASP A 144 1.38 9.23 -6.88
CA ASP A 144 0.81 7.96 -7.31
C ASP A 144 -0.24 8.16 -8.41
N TYR A 145 -1.13 9.14 -8.23
CA TYR A 145 -2.18 9.42 -9.22
C TYR A 145 -1.59 9.95 -10.53
N ALA A 146 -0.59 10.84 -10.48
CA ALA A 146 0.07 11.32 -11.69
C ALA A 146 0.83 10.21 -12.40
N MET A 147 1.47 9.28 -11.66
CA MET A 147 2.13 8.12 -12.24
C MET A 147 1.13 7.16 -12.91
N TYR A 148 -0.05 6.98 -12.32
CA TYR A 148 -1.13 6.23 -12.95
C TYR A 148 -1.55 6.87 -14.28
N GLU A 149 -1.85 8.18 -14.29
CA GLU A 149 -2.23 8.91 -15.52
C GLU A 149 -1.12 8.89 -16.57
N GLU A 150 0.15 8.98 -16.15
CA GLU A 150 1.32 8.84 -17.02
C GLU A 150 1.38 7.46 -17.69
N LYS A 151 1.18 6.37 -16.95
CA LYS A 151 1.11 5.00 -17.50
C LYS A 151 -0.03 4.81 -18.51
N GLN A 152 -1.09 5.61 -18.40
CA GLN A 152 -2.20 5.61 -19.36
C GLN A 152 -1.95 6.57 -20.54
N SER A 153 -0.74 7.11 -20.70
CA SER A 153 -0.35 8.11 -21.71
C SER A 153 -1.16 9.42 -21.62
N ARG A 154 -1.75 9.73 -20.46
CA ARG A 154 -2.56 10.93 -20.22
C ARG A 154 -1.70 12.06 -19.63
N TRP A 155 -0.67 12.45 -20.37
CA TRP A 155 0.35 13.42 -19.95
C TRP A 155 -0.20 14.73 -19.37
N GLN A 156 -1.20 15.33 -20.02
CA GLN A 156 -1.81 16.57 -19.55
C GLN A 156 -2.54 16.40 -18.21
N ARG A 157 -3.15 15.23 -17.96
CA ARG A 157 -3.81 14.93 -16.67
C ARG A 157 -2.76 14.72 -15.59
N ALA A 158 -1.71 13.95 -15.86
CA ALA A 158 -0.58 13.77 -14.95
C ALA A 158 0.05 15.12 -14.55
N GLU A 159 0.29 16.01 -15.52
CA GLU A 159 0.80 17.37 -15.25
C GLU A 159 -0.14 18.17 -14.34
N ARG A 160 -1.45 18.13 -14.60
CA ARG A 160 -2.45 18.81 -13.75
C ARG A 160 -2.45 18.26 -12.33
N THR A 161 -2.34 16.95 -12.17
CA THR A 161 -2.27 16.31 -10.85
C THR A 161 -1.04 16.76 -10.06
N TYR A 162 0.15 16.82 -10.67
CA TYR A 162 1.33 17.36 -10.02
C TYR A 162 1.17 18.83 -9.61
N LYS A 163 0.70 19.69 -10.53
CA LYS A 163 0.47 21.11 -10.26
C LYS A 163 -0.54 21.31 -9.13
N LEU A 164 -1.60 20.51 -9.09
CA LEU A 164 -2.59 20.55 -8.01
C LEU A 164 -1.96 20.27 -6.64
N GLY A 165 -1.14 19.22 -6.54
CA GLY A 165 -0.45 18.89 -5.28
C GLY A 165 0.56 19.95 -4.86
N ILE A 166 1.28 20.55 -5.80
CA ILE A 166 2.22 21.64 -5.55
C ILE A 166 1.46 22.89 -5.04
N ASN A 167 0.37 23.26 -5.71
CA ASN A 167 -0.46 24.40 -5.31
C ASN A 167 -1.08 24.23 -3.92
N ARG A 168 -1.34 22.97 -3.52
CA ARG A 168 -1.83 22.62 -2.17
C ARG A 168 -0.72 22.45 -1.14
N LEU A 169 0.54 22.68 -1.51
CA LEU A 169 1.71 22.53 -0.63
C LEU A 169 1.79 21.13 0.01
N ALA A 170 1.42 20.10 -0.75
CA ALA A 170 1.38 18.74 -0.25
C ALA A 170 2.78 18.25 0.17
N GLN A 171 2.88 17.68 1.37
CA GLN A 171 4.14 17.37 2.02
C GLN A 171 4.61 15.93 1.75
N PRO A 172 5.93 15.70 1.57
CA PRO A 172 7.00 16.71 1.49
C PRO A 172 7.03 17.43 0.14
N LEU A 173 6.89 18.76 0.14
CA LEU A 173 6.73 19.56 -1.09
C LEU A 173 7.95 19.49 -2.01
N GLU A 174 9.16 19.49 -1.46
CA GLU A 174 10.39 19.36 -2.23
C GLU A 174 10.47 18.02 -2.98
N ARG A 175 9.97 16.94 -2.36
CA ARG A 175 9.89 15.63 -3.00
C ARG A 175 8.92 15.68 -4.18
N LEU A 176 7.75 16.29 -4.00
CA LEU A 176 6.77 16.45 -5.06
C LEU A 176 7.32 17.26 -6.24
N ASN A 177 8.00 18.37 -5.97
CA ASN A 177 8.66 19.19 -6.99
C ASN A 177 9.72 18.41 -7.77
N ARG A 178 10.56 17.62 -7.09
CA ARG A 178 11.55 16.75 -7.75
C ARG A 178 10.88 15.72 -8.65
N LYS A 179 9.79 15.09 -8.20
CA LYS A 179 9.02 14.14 -9.00
C LYS A 179 8.37 14.80 -10.21
N PHE A 180 7.82 16.00 -10.04
CA PHE A 180 7.25 16.77 -11.15
C PHE A 180 8.31 17.14 -12.19
N LYS A 181 9.49 17.61 -11.78
CA LYS A 181 10.61 17.88 -12.69
C LYS A 181 11.03 16.62 -13.46
N ALA A 182 11.14 15.48 -12.76
CA ALA A 182 11.46 14.21 -13.41
C ALA A 182 10.38 13.79 -14.42
N PHE A 183 9.10 14.03 -14.12
CA PHE A 183 7.99 13.81 -15.05
C PHE A 183 8.09 14.71 -16.30
N LYS A 184 8.39 16.00 -16.13
CA LYS A 184 8.55 16.93 -17.26
C LYS A 184 9.71 16.56 -18.19
N ASN A 185 10.71 15.83 -17.71
CA ASN A 185 11.80 15.31 -18.56
C ASN A 185 11.38 14.06 -19.37
N ARG A 186 10.29 13.38 -19.01
CA ARG A 186 9.77 12.19 -19.72
C ARG A 186 8.64 12.51 -20.69
N MET A 187 7.97 13.65 -20.50
CA MET A 187 6.94 14.21 -21.39
C MET A 187 7.59 14.85 -22.61
#